data_AF-A0A2T8I9C1-F1
#
_entry.id   AF-A0A2T8I9C1-F1
#
_cell.length_a   1.000
_cell.length_b   1.000
_cell.length_c   1.000
_cell.angle_alpha   90.00
_cell.angle_beta   90.00
_cell.angle_gamma   90.00
#
_symmetry.space_group_name_H-M   'P 1'
#
loop_
_entity.id
_entity.type
_entity.pdbx_description
1 polymer ?
#
loop_
_entity_poly.entity_id
_entity_poly.type
_entity_poly.pdbx_seq_one_letter_code
_entity_poly.pdbx_strand_id
1 'polypeptide(L)'
;MDTGSFTRKTYCSCHLGSSFWSTRGAFTRGGAAGPVNIAYSGVYQWWYTIGLRTNEDLYTGALFLLFLSTLSLIGGWLHLQPKWKPSLSWFKNAESRLNHHLSGLFGVSSLAWTGHLVHVAIPGSRGEYVRWNNFLDVLPYPQGLGPLLTGQWNLYAQNPDSSNHLFGTTQGAGTAILTLLGGFHPQTQSLWLTDIAHHHLAIAFIFLIAGHMYRTNFGIGHSIKDLLEAHTPPGGRLGRGHKGLYDTINNSIHFQLGLALASLGVITSLVAQHMYSLPAYAFIAQDFTTQAALYTHHQYIAGFIMTGAFAHGAIFFH
;
A
#
# COMPACT_ATOMS: atom_id res chain seq x y z
N MET A 1 -8.48 -14.73 -28.17
CA MET A 1 -7.84 -13.55 -27.57
C MET A 1 -8.83 -12.41 -27.75
N ASP A 2 -9.61 -12.13 -26.72
CA ASP A 2 -10.63 -11.07 -26.75
C ASP A 2 -10.00 -9.78 -26.19
N THR A 3 -10.03 -8.71 -26.99
CA THR A 3 -9.53 -7.37 -26.68
C THR A 3 -10.56 -6.52 -25.91
N GLY A 4 -11.43 -7.16 -25.12
CA GLY A 4 -12.51 -6.49 -24.42
C GLY A 4 -12.04 -5.53 -23.32
N SER A 5 -12.70 -4.38 -23.21
CA SER A 5 -12.49 -3.40 -22.12
C SER A 5 -12.76 -4.03 -20.75
N PHE A 6 -11.94 -3.73 -19.74
CA PHE A 6 -12.13 -4.15 -18.35
C PHE A 6 -13.33 -3.44 -17.70
N THR A 7 -14.55 -3.87 -18.03
CA THR A 7 -15.79 -3.26 -17.51
C THR A 7 -16.63 -4.22 -16.66
N ARG A 8 -16.19 -5.45 -16.41
CA ARG A 8 -16.93 -6.42 -15.58
C ARG A 8 -16.00 -7.23 -14.67
N LYS A 9 -16.49 -7.52 -13.46
CA LYS A 9 -15.92 -8.55 -12.57
C LYS A 9 -15.67 -9.81 -13.40
N THR A 10 -14.42 -10.23 -13.58
CA THR A 10 -14.16 -11.55 -14.15
C THR A 10 -14.37 -12.63 -13.10
N TYR A 11 -14.29 -13.85 -13.59
CA TYR A 11 -15.21 -14.91 -13.33
C TYR A 11 -14.33 -16.18 -13.39
N CYS A 12 -13.99 -16.78 -12.25
CA CYS A 12 -13.02 -17.90 -12.22
C CYS A 12 -13.70 -19.25 -12.47
N SER A 13 -13.19 -20.04 -13.44
CA SER A 13 -13.76 -21.34 -13.85
C SER A 13 -13.83 -22.35 -12.69
N CYS A 14 -14.96 -23.04 -12.54
CA CYS A 14 -15.15 -24.12 -11.57
C CYS A 14 -15.44 -25.46 -12.25
N HIS A 15 -14.76 -26.53 -11.80
CA HIS A 15 -15.14 -27.91 -12.12
C HIS A 15 -16.22 -28.38 -11.14
N LEU A 16 -17.45 -28.62 -11.64
CA LEU A 16 -18.60 -29.05 -10.84
C LEU A 16 -18.98 -30.52 -11.17
N GLY A 17 -19.29 -31.31 -10.14
CA GLY A 17 -19.71 -32.71 -10.23
C GLY A 17 -21.16 -32.91 -10.75
N SER A 18 -21.54 -34.17 -10.97
CA SER A 18 -22.59 -34.73 -11.86
C SER A 18 -24.07 -34.35 -11.66
N SER A 19 -24.40 -33.13 -11.23
CA SER A 19 -25.71 -32.50 -11.47
C SER A 19 -25.61 -31.51 -12.65
N PHE A 20 -25.01 -31.99 -13.75
CA PHE A 20 -24.33 -31.23 -14.80
C PHE A 20 -25.13 -30.09 -15.47
N TRP A 21 -26.46 -30.15 -15.51
CA TRP A 21 -27.28 -29.14 -16.19
C TRP A 21 -27.80 -28.03 -15.26
N SER A 22 -28.15 -28.34 -14.01
CA SER A 22 -28.69 -27.34 -13.07
C SER A 22 -27.59 -26.46 -12.45
N THR A 23 -26.44 -27.04 -12.11
CA THR A 23 -25.30 -26.31 -11.55
C THR A 23 -24.55 -25.50 -12.61
N ARG A 24 -24.37 -26.01 -13.84
CA ARG A 24 -23.73 -25.26 -14.93
C ARG A 24 -24.52 -24.00 -15.28
N GLY A 25 -25.85 -24.10 -15.40
CA GLY A 25 -26.73 -22.94 -15.59
C GLY A 25 -26.67 -21.96 -14.40
N ALA A 26 -26.66 -22.48 -13.17
CA ALA A 26 -26.63 -21.64 -11.96
C ALA A 26 -25.34 -20.82 -11.80
N PHE A 27 -24.19 -21.32 -12.26
CA PHE A 27 -22.88 -20.65 -12.14
C PHE A 27 -22.42 -19.92 -13.41
N THR A 28 -23.13 -20.06 -14.53
CA THR A 28 -22.85 -19.30 -15.76
C THR A 28 -23.54 -17.93 -15.64
N ARG A 29 -22.80 -16.90 -15.23
CA ARG A 29 -23.35 -15.56 -14.93
C ARG A 29 -22.51 -14.45 -15.55
N GLY A 30 -23.12 -13.26 -15.67
CA GLY A 30 -22.46 -12.03 -16.13
C GLY A 30 -21.95 -12.01 -17.56
N GLY A 31 -22.46 -12.88 -18.42
CA GLY A 31 -22.05 -13.00 -19.82
C GLY A 31 -20.86 -13.93 -20.04
N ALA A 32 -20.41 -14.68 -19.03
CA ALA A 32 -19.40 -15.71 -19.22
C ALA A 32 -19.93 -16.90 -20.05
N ALA A 33 -19.05 -17.52 -20.84
CA ALA A 33 -19.38 -18.69 -21.64
C ALA A 33 -19.47 -20.00 -20.83
N GLY A 34 -19.22 -19.96 -19.52
CA GLY A 34 -19.26 -21.13 -18.64
C GLY A 34 -19.32 -20.78 -17.15
N PRO A 35 -19.28 -21.81 -16.27
CA PRO A 35 -19.41 -21.68 -14.82
C PRO A 35 -18.27 -20.91 -14.17
N VAL A 36 -18.61 -19.94 -13.34
CA VAL A 36 -17.63 -18.98 -12.84
C VAL A 36 -17.92 -18.51 -11.41
N ASN A 37 -16.85 -18.24 -10.65
CA ASN A 37 -16.94 -17.63 -9.32
C ASN A 37 -16.93 -16.12 -9.40
N ILE A 38 -17.76 -15.48 -8.57
CA ILE A 38 -17.76 -14.04 -8.37
C ILE A 38 -16.65 -13.68 -7.37
N ALA A 39 -15.74 -12.79 -7.77
CA ALA A 39 -14.72 -12.28 -6.86
C ALA A 39 -15.30 -11.27 -5.86
N TYR A 40 -14.95 -11.45 -4.58
CA TYR A 40 -15.29 -10.54 -3.47
C TYR A 40 -14.05 -9.97 -2.76
N SER A 41 -12.88 -10.07 -3.40
CA SER A 41 -11.60 -9.61 -2.86
C SER A 41 -11.32 -8.12 -3.11
N GLY A 42 -12.13 -7.43 -3.90
CA GLY A 42 -11.95 -6.00 -4.21
C GLY A 42 -10.83 -5.67 -5.22
N VAL A 43 -10.15 -6.69 -5.76
CA VAL A 43 -9.02 -6.49 -6.69
C VAL A 43 -9.42 -5.75 -7.97
N TYR A 44 -10.66 -5.88 -8.43
CA TYR A 44 -11.18 -5.14 -9.60
C TYR A 44 -11.20 -3.65 -9.33
N GLN A 45 -11.83 -3.25 -8.22
CA GLN A 45 -11.94 -1.86 -7.83
C GLN A 45 -10.56 -1.27 -7.58
N TRP A 46 -9.66 -2.01 -6.93
CA TRP A 46 -8.30 -1.56 -6.69
C TRP A 46 -7.52 -1.34 -7.99
N TRP A 47 -7.41 -2.37 -8.85
CA TRP A 47 -6.67 -2.28 -10.13
C TRP A 47 -7.23 -1.22 -11.06
N TYR A 48 -8.56 -1.11 -11.11
CA TYR A 48 -9.23 -0.07 -11.89
C TYR A 48 -8.92 1.33 -11.34
N THR A 49 -8.91 1.52 -10.02
CA THR A 49 -8.59 2.82 -9.41
C THR A 49 -7.16 3.26 -9.73
N ILE A 50 -6.20 2.33 -9.72
CA ILE A 50 -4.78 2.63 -9.96
C ILE A 50 -4.41 2.68 -11.46
N GLY A 51 -5.38 2.57 -12.36
CA GLY A 51 -5.18 2.83 -13.79
C GLY A 51 -5.03 1.60 -14.71
N LEU A 52 -5.23 0.37 -14.22
CA LEU A 52 -5.26 -0.81 -15.08
C LEU A 52 -6.60 -0.88 -15.84
N ARG A 53 -6.53 -1.16 -17.14
CA ARG A 53 -7.67 -1.07 -18.07
C ARG A 53 -7.82 -2.29 -18.98
N THR A 54 -6.75 -3.07 -19.16
CA THR A 54 -6.73 -4.20 -20.09
C THR A 54 -6.25 -5.48 -19.42
N ASN A 55 -6.55 -6.63 -20.04
CA ASN A 55 -5.98 -7.91 -19.61
C ASN A 55 -4.45 -7.96 -19.79
N GLU A 56 -3.92 -7.19 -20.75
CA GLU A 56 -2.47 -7.09 -20.99
C GLU A 56 -1.76 -6.41 -19.81
N ASP A 57 -2.38 -5.38 -19.21
CA ASP A 57 -1.86 -4.74 -18.00
C ASP A 57 -1.69 -5.76 -16.86
N LEU A 58 -2.73 -6.58 -16.65
CA LEU A 58 -2.74 -7.62 -15.61
C LEU A 58 -1.73 -8.73 -15.90
N TYR A 59 -1.65 -9.16 -17.15
CA TYR A 59 -0.71 -10.20 -17.58
C TYR A 59 0.74 -9.76 -17.39
N THR A 60 1.05 -8.52 -17.80
CA THR A 60 2.39 -7.93 -17.62
C THR A 60 2.73 -7.80 -16.15
N GLY A 61 1.78 -7.31 -15.32
CA GLY A 61 1.95 -7.23 -13.87
C GLY A 61 2.19 -8.60 -13.22
N ALA A 62 1.47 -9.65 -13.66
CA ALA A 62 1.65 -11.01 -13.16
C ALA A 62 3.04 -11.56 -13.49
N LEU A 63 3.53 -11.38 -14.73
CA LEU A 63 4.89 -11.78 -15.11
C LEU A 63 5.95 -11.01 -14.32
N PHE A 64 5.74 -9.71 -14.10
CA PHE A 64 6.64 -8.89 -13.29
C PHE A 64 6.72 -9.40 -11.85
N LEU A 65 5.59 -9.74 -11.21
CA LEU A 65 5.58 -10.30 -9.86
C LEU A 65 6.24 -11.69 -9.80
N LEU A 66 6.06 -12.53 -10.83
CA LEU A 66 6.76 -13.82 -10.92
C LEU A 66 8.28 -13.64 -11.02
N PHE A 67 8.72 -12.65 -11.80
CA PHE A 67 10.13 -12.28 -11.89
C PHE A 67 10.67 -11.79 -10.55
N LEU A 68 9.97 -10.88 -9.86
CA LEU A 68 10.37 -10.39 -8.53
C LEU A 68 10.41 -11.51 -7.47
N SER A 69 9.45 -12.44 -7.51
CA SER A 69 9.46 -13.63 -6.66
C SER A 69 10.70 -14.49 -6.90
N THR A 70 11.06 -14.69 -8.18
CA THR A 70 12.26 -15.44 -8.56
C THR A 70 13.53 -14.75 -8.06
N LEU A 71 13.64 -13.43 -8.25
CA LEU A 71 14.75 -12.65 -7.72
C LEU A 71 14.86 -12.73 -6.19
N SER A 72 13.73 -12.67 -5.49
CA SER A 72 13.69 -12.76 -4.01
C SER A 72 14.16 -14.12 -3.51
N LEU A 73 13.76 -15.21 -4.19
CA LEU A 73 14.22 -16.58 -3.87
C LEU A 73 15.72 -16.74 -4.12
N ILE A 74 16.23 -16.24 -5.25
CA ILE A 74 17.66 -16.25 -5.56
C ILE A 74 18.43 -15.41 -4.55
N GLY A 75 17.94 -14.23 -4.19
CA GLY A 75 18.53 -13.37 -3.17
C GLY A 75 18.59 -14.05 -1.80
N GLY A 76 17.51 -14.73 -1.40
CA GLY A 76 17.47 -15.53 -0.18
C GLY A 76 18.50 -16.66 -0.19
N TRP A 77 18.57 -17.43 -1.27
CA TRP A 77 19.60 -18.47 -1.44
C TRP A 77 21.02 -17.89 -1.45
N LEU A 78 21.23 -16.75 -2.10
CA LEU A 78 22.53 -16.08 -2.20
C LEU A 78 23.04 -15.69 -0.81
N HIS A 79 22.20 -15.09 0.02
CA HIS A 79 22.55 -14.67 1.38
C HIS A 79 22.73 -15.83 2.38
N LEU A 80 22.45 -17.07 1.96
CA LEU A 80 22.85 -18.27 2.70
C LEU A 80 24.23 -18.80 2.30
N GLN A 81 24.79 -18.34 1.17
CA GLN A 81 26.11 -18.77 0.72
C GLN A 81 27.22 -18.22 1.63
N PRO A 82 28.30 -18.98 1.91
CA PRO A 82 29.34 -18.59 2.86
C PRO A 82 29.94 -17.20 2.61
N LYS A 83 30.08 -16.80 1.34
CA LYS A 83 30.64 -15.50 0.94
C LYS A 83 29.71 -14.30 1.24
N TRP A 84 28.40 -14.50 1.24
CA TRP A 84 27.41 -13.42 1.28
C TRP A 84 26.53 -13.45 2.53
N LYS A 85 26.82 -14.36 3.47
CA LYS A 85 26.12 -14.50 4.75
C LYS A 85 26.37 -13.27 5.63
N PRO A 86 25.33 -12.51 6.00
CA PRO A 86 25.50 -11.34 6.87
C PRO A 86 25.98 -11.74 8.27
N SER A 87 26.76 -10.86 8.90
CA SER A 87 27.21 -11.03 10.28
C SER A 87 26.08 -10.77 11.28
N LEU A 88 26.26 -11.22 12.53
CA LEU A 88 25.31 -10.91 13.61
C LEU A 88 25.20 -9.39 13.87
N SER A 89 26.33 -8.67 13.79
CA SER A 89 26.36 -7.21 13.95
C SER A 89 25.50 -6.49 12.91
N TRP A 90 25.39 -7.03 11.70
CA TRP A 90 24.50 -6.51 10.66
C TRP A 90 23.03 -6.60 11.10
N PHE A 91 22.59 -7.75 11.62
CA PHE A 91 21.21 -7.95 12.09
C PHE A 91 20.85 -7.11 13.33
N LYS A 92 21.84 -6.80 14.18
CA LYS A 92 21.67 -5.99 15.39
C LYS A 92 21.80 -4.48 15.17
N ASN A 93 22.11 -4.03 13.95
CA ASN A 93 22.21 -2.60 13.62
C ASN A 93 20.81 -1.98 13.45
N ALA A 94 20.19 -1.62 14.57
CA ALA A 94 18.83 -1.11 14.61
C ALA A 94 18.72 0.29 13.97
N GLU A 95 19.66 1.19 14.23
CA GLU A 95 19.66 2.55 13.67
C GLU A 95 19.72 2.54 12.15
N SER A 96 20.65 1.78 11.57
CA SER A 96 20.75 1.67 10.11
C SER A 96 19.48 1.08 9.51
N ARG A 97 18.96 0.00 10.09
CA ARG A 97 17.72 -0.64 9.61
C ARG A 97 16.53 0.32 9.67
N LEU A 98 16.35 1.05 10.78
CA LEU A 98 15.26 2.02 10.92
C LEU A 98 15.39 3.17 9.93
N ASN A 99 16.59 3.72 9.74
CA ASN A 99 16.82 4.78 8.75
C ASN A 99 16.46 4.32 7.32
N HIS A 100 16.94 3.14 6.92
CA HIS A 100 16.65 2.60 5.58
C HIS A 100 15.18 2.19 5.41
N HIS A 101 14.52 1.70 6.46
CA HIS A 101 13.10 1.36 6.38
C HIS A 101 12.22 2.62 6.34
N LEU A 102 12.50 3.62 7.18
CA LEU A 102 11.73 4.86 7.17
C LEU A 102 11.97 5.62 5.87
N SER A 103 13.21 5.96 5.51
CA SER A 103 13.46 6.75 4.30
C SER A 103 13.31 5.96 3.01
N GLY A 104 13.93 4.77 2.92
CA GLY A 104 13.92 3.94 1.71
C GLY A 104 12.61 3.18 1.54
N LEU A 105 12.31 2.26 2.46
CA LEU A 105 11.14 1.39 2.30
C LEU A 105 9.82 2.16 2.33
N PHE A 106 9.63 3.13 3.23
CA PHE A 106 8.39 3.91 3.32
C PHE A 106 8.45 5.21 2.53
N GLY A 107 9.47 6.04 2.73
CA GLY A 107 9.59 7.35 2.07
C GLY A 107 9.69 7.25 0.55
N VAL A 108 10.72 6.57 0.04
CA VAL A 108 10.94 6.41 -1.42
C VAL A 108 9.80 5.64 -2.07
N SER A 109 9.28 4.58 -1.43
CA SER A 109 8.14 3.84 -2.00
C SER A 109 6.86 4.69 -2.06
N SER A 110 6.57 5.51 -1.04
CA SER A 110 5.40 6.41 -1.08
C SER A 110 5.58 7.53 -2.11
N LEU A 111 6.81 8.02 -2.30
CA LEU A 111 7.12 8.98 -3.36
C LEU A 111 6.95 8.35 -4.75
N ALA A 112 7.46 7.13 -4.95
CA ALA A 112 7.27 6.39 -6.19
C ALA A 112 5.79 6.09 -6.46
N TRP A 113 5.03 5.76 -5.42
CA TRP A 113 3.58 5.56 -5.53
C TRP A 113 2.84 6.84 -5.89
N THR A 114 3.25 7.99 -5.35
CA THR A 114 2.77 9.30 -5.80
C THR A 114 3.03 9.49 -7.30
N GLY A 115 4.25 9.18 -7.75
CA GLY A 115 4.59 9.22 -9.17
C GLY A 115 3.66 8.34 -10.01
N HIS A 116 3.39 7.11 -9.58
CA HIS A 116 2.44 6.24 -10.26
C HIS A 116 1.02 6.82 -10.30
N LEU A 117 0.52 7.36 -9.18
CA LEU A 117 -0.81 7.95 -9.13
C LEU A 117 -0.94 9.16 -10.05
N VAL A 118 0.04 10.07 -10.03
CA VAL A 118 0.07 11.30 -10.83
C VAL A 118 0.23 11.02 -12.32
N HIS A 119 1.07 10.05 -12.70
CA HIS A 119 1.40 9.80 -14.10
C HIS A 119 0.57 8.70 -14.77
N VAL A 120 -0.08 7.81 -14.00
CA VAL A 120 -0.82 6.67 -14.56
C VAL A 120 -2.26 6.64 -14.08
N ALA A 121 -2.50 6.65 -12.76
CA ALA A 121 -3.84 6.46 -12.22
C ALA A 121 -4.77 7.65 -12.51
N ILE A 122 -4.29 8.88 -12.28
CA ILE A 122 -5.06 10.12 -12.52
C ILE A 122 -5.38 10.26 -14.02
N PRO A 123 -4.41 10.19 -14.97
CA PRO A 123 -4.72 10.16 -16.40
C PRO A 123 -5.70 9.05 -16.77
N GLY A 124 -5.48 7.83 -16.24
CA GLY A 124 -6.39 6.70 -16.44
C GLY A 124 -7.82 6.95 -15.93
N SER A 125 -7.98 7.74 -14.87
CA SER A 125 -9.28 8.16 -14.35
C SER A 125 -9.95 9.25 -15.19
N ARG A 126 -9.20 9.91 -16.08
CA ARG A 126 -9.67 10.96 -17.01
C ARG A 126 -9.82 10.46 -18.45
N GLY A 127 -9.75 9.13 -18.65
CA GLY A 127 -9.88 8.50 -19.97
C GLY A 127 -8.61 8.53 -20.82
N GLU A 128 -7.48 8.95 -20.26
CA GLU A 128 -6.19 8.92 -20.94
C GLU A 128 -5.48 7.57 -20.72
N TYR A 129 -4.68 7.15 -21.70
CA TYR A 129 -3.93 5.89 -21.65
C TYR A 129 -2.43 6.15 -21.61
N VAL A 130 -1.84 6.05 -20.41
CA VAL A 130 -0.40 6.24 -20.17
C VAL A 130 0.23 4.91 -19.74
N ARG A 131 1.21 4.44 -20.51
CA ARG A 131 1.95 3.18 -20.32
C ARG A 131 3.42 3.37 -20.69
N TRP A 132 4.23 2.33 -20.50
CA TRP A 132 5.67 2.36 -20.73
C TRP A 132 6.10 2.89 -22.11
N ASN A 133 5.28 2.70 -23.14
CA ASN A 133 5.56 3.15 -24.50
C ASN A 133 5.38 4.66 -24.74
N ASN A 134 4.64 5.37 -23.89
CA ASN A 134 4.38 6.81 -24.04
C ASN A 134 4.57 7.62 -22.74
N PHE A 135 4.91 6.98 -21.62
CA PHE A 135 5.06 7.60 -20.30
C PHE A 135 6.02 8.80 -20.28
N LEU A 136 7.08 8.75 -21.09
CA LEU A 136 8.08 9.82 -21.16
C LEU A 136 7.64 11.02 -22.00
N ASP A 137 6.60 10.86 -22.82
CA ASP A 137 6.14 11.88 -23.76
C ASP A 137 4.86 12.60 -23.27
N VAL A 138 4.17 12.03 -22.27
CA VAL A 138 2.93 12.57 -21.70
C VAL A 138 3.21 13.31 -20.40
N LEU A 139 2.92 14.60 -20.38
CA LEU A 139 3.02 15.40 -19.16
C LEU A 139 1.84 15.10 -18.22
N PRO A 140 2.06 14.87 -16.93
CA PRO A 140 0.98 14.68 -15.95
C PRO A 140 0.22 15.98 -15.64
N TYR A 141 0.81 17.14 -15.95
CA TYR A 141 0.25 18.46 -15.74
C TYR A 141 0.62 19.38 -16.91
N PRO A 142 -0.26 20.26 -17.42
CA PRO A 142 -0.02 21.01 -18.65
C PRO A 142 1.28 21.83 -18.67
N GLN A 143 1.67 22.45 -17.56
CA GLN A 143 2.92 23.22 -17.43
C GLN A 143 4.12 22.37 -16.94
N GLY A 144 3.97 21.04 -16.86
CA GLY A 144 5.01 20.12 -16.41
C GLY A 144 5.58 20.49 -15.04
N LEU A 145 6.91 20.45 -14.92
CA LEU A 145 7.65 20.81 -13.70
C LEU A 145 7.90 22.31 -13.54
N GLY A 146 7.46 23.16 -14.48
CA GLY A 146 7.65 24.61 -14.41
C GLY A 146 7.20 25.21 -13.07
N PRO A 147 5.94 24.98 -12.64
CA PRO A 147 5.43 25.46 -11.35
C PRO A 147 6.21 24.96 -10.13
N LEU A 148 6.75 23.73 -10.17
CA LEU A 148 7.59 23.19 -9.11
C LEU A 148 8.86 24.02 -8.95
N LEU A 149 9.55 24.29 -10.06
CA LEU A 149 10.84 24.99 -10.09
C LEU A 149 10.71 26.49 -9.76
N THR A 150 9.57 27.10 -10.05
CA THR A 150 9.29 28.51 -9.73
C THR A 150 8.65 28.72 -8.35
N GLY A 151 8.40 27.64 -7.59
CA GLY A 151 7.77 27.70 -6.27
C GLY A 151 6.25 27.95 -6.29
N GLN A 152 5.61 27.88 -7.46
CA GLN A 152 4.16 28.09 -7.64
C GLN A 152 3.37 26.78 -7.49
N TRP A 153 3.60 26.05 -6.38
CA TRP A 153 3.08 24.70 -6.20
C TRP A 153 1.54 24.64 -6.12
N ASN A 154 0.91 25.75 -5.74
CA ASN A 154 -0.55 25.88 -5.70
C ASN A 154 -1.21 25.66 -7.07
N LEU A 155 -0.47 25.83 -8.19
CA LEU A 155 -0.99 25.57 -9.53
C LEU A 155 -1.38 24.09 -9.72
N TYR A 156 -0.66 23.14 -9.08
CA TYR A 156 -0.96 21.71 -9.19
C TYR A 156 -2.29 21.30 -8.54
N ALA A 157 -2.90 22.18 -7.74
CA ALA A 157 -4.20 21.98 -7.11
C ALA A 157 -5.36 22.65 -7.87
N GLN A 158 -5.08 23.40 -8.94
CA GLN A 158 -6.09 24.15 -9.66
C GLN A 158 -6.88 23.27 -10.63
N ASN A 159 -8.16 23.58 -10.78
CA ASN A 159 -9.09 22.86 -11.66
C ASN A 159 -9.18 21.36 -11.34
N PRO A 160 -9.70 20.99 -10.15
CA PRO A 160 -9.95 19.59 -9.80
C PRO A 160 -11.03 18.98 -10.71
N ASP A 161 -11.15 17.65 -10.68
CA ASP A 161 -12.25 16.97 -11.33
C ASP A 161 -13.59 17.47 -10.76
N SER A 162 -14.55 17.75 -11.65
CA SER A 162 -15.84 18.33 -11.25
C SER A 162 -16.73 17.31 -10.52
N SER A 163 -17.78 17.80 -9.85
CA SER A 163 -18.79 16.92 -9.22
C SER A 163 -19.53 16.03 -10.23
N ASN A 164 -19.51 16.41 -11.51
CA ASN A 164 -20.14 15.67 -12.62
C ASN A 164 -19.13 14.85 -13.42
N HIS A 165 -17.89 14.70 -12.93
CA HIS A 165 -16.88 13.88 -13.57
C HIS A 165 -17.34 12.43 -13.69
N LEU A 166 -17.16 11.86 -14.88
CA LEU A 166 -17.40 10.43 -15.12
C LEU A 166 -16.04 9.71 -15.13
N PHE A 167 -15.79 8.95 -14.07
CA PHE A 167 -14.53 8.25 -13.85
C PHE A 167 -14.19 7.31 -15.03
N GLY A 168 -12.96 7.44 -15.53
CA GLY A 168 -12.46 6.74 -16.71
C GLY A 168 -12.74 7.45 -18.03
N THR A 169 -13.25 8.69 -18.01
CA THR A 169 -13.56 9.48 -19.22
C THR A 169 -13.09 10.92 -19.08
N THR A 170 -13.05 11.67 -20.18
CA THR A 170 -12.70 13.10 -20.17
C THR A 170 -13.86 13.99 -19.71
N GLN A 171 -15.08 13.46 -19.57
CA GLN A 171 -16.25 14.25 -19.24
C GLN A 171 -16.19 14.75 -17.79
N GLY A 172 -16.09 16.07 -17.62
CA GLY A 172 -16.01 16.70 -16.30
C GLY A 172 -14.65 16.54 -15.61
N ALA A 173 -13.63 16.04 -16.33
CA ALA A 173 -12.26 15.89 -15.86
C ALA A 173 -11.57 17.25 -15.72
N GLY A 174 -10.79 17.41 -14.66
CA GLY A 174 -9.95 18.57 -14.40
C GLY A 174 -8.50 18.36 -14.85
N THR A 175 -7.62 19.23 -14.37
CA THR A 175 -6.17 19.16 -14.61
C THR A 175 -5.34 19.07 -13.33
N ALA A 176 -5.95 19.26 -12.15
CA ALA A 176 -5.23 19.15 -10.88
C ALA A 176 -4.59 17.77 -10.72
N ILE A 177 -3.42 17.72 -10.09
CA ILE A 177 -2.74 16.46 -9.77
C ILE A 177 -2.54 16.25 -8.26
N LEU A 178 -2.62 17.32 -7.47
CA LEU A 178 -2.45 17.28 -6.02
C LEU A 178 -3.49 18.19 -5.38
N THR A 179 -4.48 17.63 -4.68
CA THR A 179 -5.57 18.41 -4.08
C THR A 179 -5.73 18.12 -2.59
N LEU A 180 -6.64 18.83 -1.94
CA LEU A 180 -7.06 18.58 -0.56
C LEU A 180 -8.56 18.86 -0.43
N LEU A 181 -9.36 18.20 -1.27
CA LEU A 181 -10.80 18.45 -1.39
C LEU A 181 -11.56 17.90 -0.17
N GLY A 182 -11.19 16.70 0.27
CA GLY A 182 -11.95 15.95 1.26
C GLY A 182 -13.25 15.37 0.69
N GLY A 183 -13.89 14.52 1.50
CA GLY A 183 -15.10 13.82 1.11
C GLY A 183 -14.87 12.80 0.00
N PHE A 184 -15.86 12.62 -0.88
CA PHE A 184 -15.88 11.57 -1.88
C PHE A 184 -16.23 12.10 -3.26
N HIS A 185 -15.65 11.48 -4.28
CA HIS A 185 -16.05 11.67 -5.67
C HIS A 185 -17.50 11.18 -5.85
N PRO A 186 -18.45 12.03 -6.31
CA PRO A 186 -19.88 11.74 -6.25
C PRO A 186 -20.31 10.45 -6.98
N GLN A 187 -19.74 10.18 -8.14
CA GLN A 187 -20.07 8.98 -8.93
C GLN A 187 -19.53 7.67 -8.31
N THR A 188 -18.24 7.65 -7.95
CA THR A 188 -17.56 6.45 -7.49
C THR A 188 -17.80 6.16 -6.01
N GLN A 189 -18.23 7.17 -5.25
CA GLN A 189 -18.36 7.15 -3.79
C GLN A 189 -17.05 6.73 -3.10
N SER A 190 -15.92 7.17 -3.65
CA SER A 190 -14.58 6.91 -3.13
C SER A 190 -13.79 8.20 -2.94
N LEU A 191 -12.71 8.14 -2.19
CA LEU A 191 -11.75 9.25 -2.05
C LEU A 191 -11.26 9.72 -3.42
N TRP A 192 -10.95 11.02 -3.52
CA TRP A 192 -10.39 11.62 -4.73
C TRP A 192 -8.97 11.12 -4.98
N LEU A 193 -8.65 10.70 -6.22
CA LEU A 193 -7.32 10.22 -6.57
C LEU A 193 -6.23 11.28 -6.35
N THR A 194 -6.54 12.54 -6.62
CA THR A 194 -5.65 13.68 -6.39
C THR A 194 -5.39 13.97 -4.91
N ASP A 195 -6.36 13.67 -4.04
CA ASP A 195 -6.15 13.72 -2.58
C ASP A 195 -5.29 12.54 -2.10
N ILE A 196 -5.51 11.33 -2.65
CA ILE A 196 -4.67 10.15 -2.35
C ILE A 196 -3.22 10.39 -2.81
N ALA A 197 -3.02 10.95 -4.01
CA ALA A 197 -1.69 11.31 -4.51
C ALA A 197 -1.00 12.32 -3.59
N HIS A 198 -1.71 13.37 -3.19
CA HIS A 198 -1.16 14.37 -2.28
C HIS A 198 -0.87 13.79 -0.89
N HIS A 199 -1.72 12.92 -0.36
CA HIS A 199 -1.47 12.21 0.89
C HIS A 199 -0.15 11.41 0.82
N HIS A 200 0.04 10.63 -0.24
CA HIS A 200 1.27 9.84 -0.43
C HIS A 200 2.52 10.71 -0.57
N LEU A 201 2.40 11.86 -1.24
CA LEU A 201 3.51 12.81 -1.35
C LEU A 201 3.88 13.38 0.02
N ALA A 202 2.87 13.79 0.79
CA ALA A 202 3.07 14.37 2.11
C ALA A 202 3.73 13.36 3.08
N ILE A 203 3.22 12.13 3.17
CA ILE A 203 3.82 11.10 4.04
C ILE A 203 5.20 10.66 3.53
N ALA A 204 5.46 10.72 2.23
CA ALA A 204 6.79 10.43 1.70
C ALA A 204 7.83 11.39 2.29
N PHE A 205 7.56 12.70 2.31
CA PHE A 205 8.47 13.67 2.93
C PHE A 205 8.63 13.46 4.43
N ILE A 206 7.55 13.13 5.15
CA ILE A 206 7.62 12.81 6.59
C ILE A 206 8.58 11.63 6.82
N PHE A 207 8.44 10.56 6.05
CA PHE A 207 9.26 9.35 6.20
C PHE A 207 10.70 9.55 5.72
N LEU A 208 10.91 10.29 4.64
CA LEU A 208 12.25 10.65 4.17
C LEU A 208 13.01 11.43 5.24
N ILE A 209 12.40 12.42 5.87
CA ILE A 209 13.01 13.19 6.97
C ILE A 209 13.23 12.31 8.20
N ALA A 210 12.20 11.54 8.61
CA ALA A 210 12.29 10.66 9.79
C ALA A 210 13.40 9.61 9.65
N GLY A 211 13.66 9.10 8.45
CA GLY A 211 14.72 8.14 8.18
C GLY A 211 16.15 8.70 8.23
N HIS A 212 16.34 9.98 8.56
CA HIS A 212 17.65 10.59 8.81
C HIS A 212 17.89 10.92 10.30
N MET A 213 17.04 10.40 11.19
CA MET A 213 17.09 10.70 12.62
C MET A 213 18.22 9.95 13.35
N TYR A 214 18.45 8.68 13.02
CA TYR A 214 19.34 7.83 13.81
C TYR A 214 20.78 7.83 13.29
N ARG A 215 21.74 7.69 14.22
CA ARG A 215 23.17 7.76 13.90
C ARG A 215 23.61 6.54 13.12
N THR A 216 24.35 6.78 12.04
CA THR A 216 25.01 5.74 11.25
C THR A 216 26.51 6.03 11.13
N ASN A 217 27.20 5.40 10.18
CA ASN A 217 28.64 5.55 9.97
C ASN A 217 29.05 6.99 9.57
N PHE A 218 28.10 7.86 9.24
CA PHE A 218 28.32 9.28 8.95
C PHE A 218 28.51 10.15 10.21
N GLY A 219 28.40 9.58 11.41
CA GLY A 219 28.71 10.26 12.67
C GLY A 219 27.66 11.24 13.19
N ILE A 220 26.63 11.57 12.40
CA ILE A 220 25.52 12.48 12.77
C ILE A 220 24.24 11.67 13.03
N GLY A 221 23.47 12.08 14.04
CA GLY A 221 22.17 11.49 14.40
C GLY A 221 22.11 10.99 15.85
N HIS A 222 20.99 10.36 16.21
CA HIS A 222 20.73 9.84 17.56
C HIS A 222 21.11 8.36 17.74
N SER A 223 21.72 8.03 18.87
CA SER A 223 21.82 6.64 19.38
C SER A 223 20.51 6.31 20.10
N ILE A 224 19.83 5.23 19.69
CA ILE A 224 18.56 4.85 20.33
C ILE A 224 18.80 4.45 21.79
N LYS A 225 19.93 3.79 22.06
CA LYS A 225 20.34 3.42 23.42
C LYS A 225 20.48 4.66 24.31
N ASP A 226 21.19 5.69 23.84
CA ASP A 226 21.42 6.91 24.63
C ASP A 226 20.10 7.63 24.92
N LEU A 227 19.20 7.67 23.94
CA LEU A 227 17.85 8.25 24.10
C LEU A 227 17.05 7.51 25.18
N LEU A 228 17.07 6.18 25.18
CA LEU A 228 16.34 5.37 26.17
C LEU A 228 16.95 5.51 27.57
N GLU A 229 18.28 5.45 27.69
CA GLU A 229 18.97 5.59 28.99
C GLU A 229 18.75 6.98 29.63
N ALA A 230 18.68 8.03 28.81
CA ALA A 230 18.42 9.39 29.27
C ALA A 230 16.94 9.62 29.64
N HIS A 231 16.01 8.83 29.09
CA HIS A 231 14.58 9.00 29.32
C HIS A 231 14.16 8.44 30.67
N THR A 232 14.25 9.30 31.69
CA THR A 232 13.82 9.01 33.06
C THR A 232 12.62 9.89 33.44
N PRO A 233 11.61 9.32 34.11
CA PRO A 233 10.40 10.05 34.46
C PRO A 233 10.73 11.19 35.46
N PRO A 234 10.09 12.37 35.33
CA PRO A 234 10.33 13.49 36.25
C PRO A 234 9.89 13.19 37.69
N GLY A 235 9.03 12.18 37.90
CA GLY A 235 8.62 11.68 39.22
C GLY A 235 9.01 10.22 39.43
N GLY A 236 9.38 9.84 40.65
CA GLY A 236 9.86 8.49 41.00
C GLY A 236 8.80 7.36 40.99
N ARG A 237 7.58 7.61 40.48
CA ARG A 237 6.46 6.64 40.53
C ARG A 237 6.42 5.66 39.35
N LEU A 238 7.27 5.85 38.34
CA LEU A 238 7.30 5.03 37.11
C LEU A 238 8.57 4.15 37.00
N GLY A 239 9.21 3.86 38.14
CA GLY A 239 10.39 2.99 38.20
C GLY A 239 11.68 3.65 37.71
N ARG A 240 12.63 2.84 37.22
CA ARG A 240 13.98 3.29 36.84
C ARG A 240 14.07 3.90 35.42
N GLY A 241 12.94 4.13 34.74
CA GLY A 241 12.90 4.58 33.35
C GLY A 241 13.20 3.46 32.35
N HIS A 242 13.69 3.80 31.16
CA HIS A 242 13.91 2.85 30.05
C HIS A 242 15.32 2.19 30.05
N LYS A 243 15.99 2.15 31.20
CA LYS A 243 17.35 1.60 31.31
C LYS A 243 17.40 0.12 30.92
N GLY A 244 18.35 -0.26 30.08
CA GLY A 244 18.54 -1.62 29.57
C GLY A 244 17.54 -2.05 28.48
N LEU A 245 16.50 -1.25 28.20
CA LEU A 245 15.44 -1.63 27.27
C LEU A 245 15.95 -1.84 25.84
N TYR A 246 16.92 -1.03 25.39
CA TYR A 246 17.54 -1.20 24.07
C TYR A 246 18.11 -2.60 23.90
N ASP A 247 18.91 -3.06 24.86
CA ASP A 247 19.56 -4.37 24.80
C ASP A 247 18.54 -5.50 24.97
N THR A 248 17.52 -5.34 25.83
CA THR A 248 16.43 -6.31 25.97
C THR A 248 15.69 -6.54 24.64
N ILE A 249 15.31 -5.47 23.95
CA ILE A 249 14.59 -5.54 22.67
C ILE A 249 15.53 -6.05 21.58
N ASN A 250 16.71 -5.44 21.43
CA ASN A 250 17.58 -5.72 20.31
C ASN A 250 18.15 -7.15 20.39
N ASN A 251 18.27 -7.73 21.59
CA ASN A 251 18.77 -9.10 21.76
C ASN A 251 17.70 -10.19 21.61
N SER A 252 16.42 -9.93 21.89
CA SER A 252 15.34 -10.92 21.75
C SER A 252 14.52 -10.76 20.47
N ILE A 253 14.54 -11.81 19.63
CA ILE A 253 13.68 -11.87 18.44
C ILE A 253 12.19 -12.05 18.80
N HIS A 254 11.88 -12.69 19.94
CA HIS A 254 10.50 -12.85 20.40
C HIS A 254 9.91 -11.54 20.90
N PHE A 255 10.72 -10.71 21.57
CA PHE A 255 10.28 -9.36 21.94
C PHE A 255 10.02 -8.50 20.69
N GLN A 256 10.94 -8.52 19.72
CA GLN A 256 10.77 -7.78 18.46
C GLN A 256 9.54 -8.26 17.69
N LEU A 257 9.33 -9.57 17.58
CA LEU A 257 8.18 -10.15 16.89
C LEU A 257 6.87 -9.83 17.61
N GLY A 258 6.85 -9.90 18.94
CA GLY A 258 5.70 -9.49 19.75
C GLY A 258 5.30 -8.04 19.49
N LEU A 259 6.26 -7.10 19.52
CA LEU A 259 6.01 -5.69 19.21
C LEU A 259 5.57 -5.46 17.77
N ALA A 260 6.21 -6.14 16.81
CA ALA A 260 5.89 -6.01 15.40
C ALA A 260 4.46 -6.50 15.11
N LEU A 261 4.07 -7.65 15.68
CA LEU A 261 2.70 -8.18 15.57
C LEU A 261 1.70 -7.27 16.28
N ALA A 262 1.99 -6.75 17.47
CA ALA A 262 1.08 -5.82 18.14
C ALA A 262 0.83 -4.56 17.29
N SER A 263 1.89 -3.97 16.74
CA SER A 263 1.78 -2.79 15.87
C SER A 263 1.03 -3.10 14.57
N LEU A 264 1.34 -4.24 13.94
CA LEU A 264 0.70 -4.67 12.70
C LEU A 264 -0.78 -5.03 12.90
N GLY A 265 -1.13 -5.66 14.01
CA GLY A 265 -2.51 -6.02 14.34
C GLY A 265 -3.38 -4.78 14.55
N VAL A 266 -2.86 -3.76 15.26
CA VAL A 266 -3.52 -2.45 15.40
C VAL A 266 -3.74 -1.81 14.03
N ILE A 267 -2.72 -1.74 13.19
CA ILE A 267 -2.84 -1.14 11.86
C ILE A 267 -3.78 -1.96 10.96
N THR A 268 -3.79 -3.28 11.06
CA THR A 268 -4.68 -4.15 10.27
C THR A 268 -6.14 -3.93 10.65
N SER A 269 -6.44 -3.77 11.94
CA SER A 269 -7.79 -3.38 12.38
C SER A 269 -8.14 -1.96 11.92
N LEU A 270 -7.19 -1.02 11.99
CA LEU A 270 -7.37 0.34 11.46
C LEU A 270 -7.68 0.35 9.97
N VAL A 271 -6.99 -0.48 9.17
CA VAL A 271 -7.26 -0.68 7.74
C VAL A 271 -8.70 -1.12 7.54
N ALA A 272 -9.17 -2.12 8.31
CA ALA A 272 -10.56 -2.57 8.22
C ALA A 272 -11.54 -1.43 8.52
N GLN A 273 -11.30 -0.67 9.60
CA GLN A 273 -12.16 0.44 10.01
C GLN A 273 -12.16 1.58 8.99
N HIS A 274 -11.01 1.97 8.47
CA HIS A 274 -10.92 3.06 7.51
C HIS A 274 -11.43 2.68 6.12
N MET A 275 -11.19 1.45 5.65
CA MET A 275 -11.60 1.07 4.29
C MET A 275 -13.11 0.99 4.09
N TYR A 276 -13.90 0.69 5.14
CA TYR A 276 -15.36 0.69 5.03
C TYR A 276 -15.95 2.10 5.19
N SER A 277 -15.36 2.96 6.03
CA SER A 277 -15.87 4.31 6.29
C SER A 277 -15.35 5.36 5.30
N LEU A 278 -14.16 5.15 4.75
CA LEU A 278 -13.47 6.02 3.80
C LEU A 278 -13.02 5.19 2.57
N PRO A 279 -13.95 4.79 1.69
CA PRO A 279 -13.64 3.92 0.56
C PRO A 279 -12.60 4.56 -0.37
N ALA A 280 -11.44 3.92 -0.54
CA ALA A 280 -10.36 4.45 -1.38
C ALA A 280 -10.45 4.02 -2.85
N TYR A 281 -11.24 2.99 -3.17
CA TYR A 281 -11.32 2.41 -4.51
C TYR A 281 -12.65 2.75 -5.19
N ALA A 282 -12.58 3.11 -6.47
CA ALA A 282 -13.75 3.49 -7.24
C ALA A 282 -14.83 2.39 -7.23
N PHE A 283 -16.07 2.78 -6.93
CA PHE A 283 -17.26 1.93 -6.92
C PHE A 283 -17.29 0.83 -5.84
N ILE A 284 -16.30 0.76 -4.94
CA ILE A 284 -16.27 -0.30 -3.93
C ILE A 284 -17.38 -0.15 -2.88
N ALA A 285 -17.81 1.09 -2.61
CA ALA A 285 -18.91 1.36 -1.67
C ALA A 285 -20.26 0.79 -2.14
N GLN A 286 -20.40 0.57 -3.45
CA GLN A 286 -21.61 0.02 -4.08
C GLN A 286 -21.58 -1.52 -4.13
N ASP A 287 -20.44 -2.14 -3.81
CA ASP A 287 -20.25 -3.59 -3.79
C ASP A 287 -20.29 -4.13 -2.36
N PHE A 288 -21.51 -4.21 -1.81
CA PHE A 288 -21.74 -4.53 -0.40
C PHE A 288 -21.12 -5.86 0.04
N THR A 289 -21.16 -6.89 -0.79
CA THR A 289 -20.57 -8.20 -0.45
C THR A 289 -19.06 -8.12 -0.34
N THR A 290 -18.40 -7.39 -1.24
CA THR A 290 -16.94 -7.17 -1.19
C THR A 290 -16.56 -6.35 0.04
N GLN A 291 -17.33 -5.30 0.37
CA GLN A 291 -17.10 -4.49 1.58
C GLN A 291 -17.21 -5.34 2.85
N ALA A 292 -18.28 -6.12 2.99
CA ALA A 292 -18.46 -7.03 4.11
C ALA A 292 -17.33 -8.07 4.21
N ALA A 293 -16.92 -8.64 3.07
CA ALA A 293 -15.83 -9.61 2.99
C ALA A 293 -14.49 -8.99 3.43
N LEU A 294 -14.12 -7.82 2.91
CA LEU A 294 -12.87 -7.14 3.23
C LEU A 294 -12.79 -6.73 4.70
N TYR A 295 -13.86 -6.16 5.26
CA TYR A 295 -13.90 -5.79 6.68
C TYR A 295 -13.71 -7.02 7.58
N THR A 296 -14.50 -8.07 7.33
CA THR A 296 -14.45 -9.31 8.11
C THR A 296 -13.06 -9.96 7.99
N HIS A 297 -12.53 -10.05 6.77
CA HIS A 297 -11.21 -10.61 6.50
C HIS A 297 -10.11 -9.92 7.32
N HIS A 298 -10.02 -8.59 7.25
CA HIS A 298 -8.99 -7.84 7.96
C HIS A 298 -9.17 -7.89 9.48
N GLN A 299 -10.41 -7.89 9.99
CA GLN A 299 -10.64 -8.00 11.43
C GLN A 299 -10.23 -9.38 11.99
N TYR A 300 -10.54 -10.47 11.28
CA TYR A 300 -10.09 -11.80 11.70
C TYR A 300 -8.55 -11.91 11.67
N ILE A 301 -7.90 -11.39 10.62
CA ILE A 301 -6.43 -11.35 10.55
C ILE A 301 -5.86 -10.52 11.70
N ALA A 302 -6.43 -9.35 11.99
CA ALA A 302 -6.00 -8.52 13.12
C ALA A 302 -6.09 -9.29 14.44
N GLY A 303 -7.17 -10.05 14.66
CA GLY A 303 -7.32 -10.93 15.82
C GLY A 303 -6.19 -11.96 15.94
N PHE A 304 -5.91 -12.71 14.87
CA PHE A 304 -4.82 -13.69 14.85
C PHE A 304 -3.45 -13.06 15.11
N ILE A 305 -3.16 -11.93 14.47
CA ILE A 305 -1.90 -11.20 14.64
C ILE A 305 -1.75 -10.72 16.09
N MET A 306 -2.81 -10.15 16.68
CA MET A 306 -2.79 -9.69 18.06
C MET A 306 -2.60 -10.84 19.06
N THR A 307 -3.25 -11.98 18.86
CA THR A 307 -3.00 -13.17 19.68
C THR A 307 -1.54 -13.63 19.56
N GLY A 308 -0.97 -13.63 18.35
CA GLY A 308 0.45 -13.94 18.13
C GLY A 308 1.39 -12.98 18.85
N ALA A 309 1.04 -11.69 18.93
CA ALA A 309 1.82 -10.69 19.66
C ALA A 309 1.99 -11.05 21.14
N PHE A 310 0.88 -11.38 21.82
CA PHE A 310 0.90 -11.77 23.23
C PHE A 310 1.55 -13.15 23.44
N ALA A 311 1.37 -14.08 22.51
CA ALA A 311 2.07 -15.37 22.55
C ALA A 311 3.59 -15.18 22.53
N HIS A 312 4.12 -14.35 21.62
CA HIS A 312 5.55 -14.07 21.57
C HIS A 312 6.05 -13.21 22.75
N GLY A 313 5.20 -12.35 23.30
CA GLY A 313 5.47 -11.68 24.58
C GLY A 313 5.64 -12.69 25.72
N ALA A 314 4.75 -13.67 25.84
CA ALA A 314 4.84 -14.71 26.85
C ALA A 314 6.09 -15.61 26.67
N ILE A 315 6.40 -16.00 25.42
CA ILE A 315 7.63 -16.77 25.12
C ILE A 315 8.89 -16.00 25.52
N PHE A 316 8.91 -14.67 25.35
CA PHE A 316 10.05 -13.87 25.79
C PHE A 316 10.27 -13.90 27.31
N PHE A 317 9.21 -14.01 28.11
CA PHE A 317 9.29 -14.04 29.57
C PHE A 317 9.55 -15.44 30.16
N HIS A 318 9.51 -16.49 29.33
CA HIS A 318 9.80 -17.86 29.73
C HIS A 318 11.28 -18.20 29.53
#